data_AF-A0A7C6K4C3-F1
#
_entry.id   AF-A0A7C6K4C3-F1
#
_cell.length_a   1.000
_cell.length_b   1.000
_cell.length_c   1.000
_cell.angle_alpha   90.00
_cell.angle_beta   90.00
_cell.angle_gamma   90.00
#
_symmetry.space_group_name_H-M   'P 1'
#
loop_
_entity.id
_entity.type
_entity.pdbx_description
1 polymer ?
#
loop_
_entity_poly.entity_id
_entity_poly.type
_entity_poly.pdbx_seq_one_letter_code
_entity_poly.pdbx_strand_id
1 'polypeptide(L)' 'MKTNEKIKISQLQIKLFNILLMIIWLGTGIYTFLKYNYKIGISIIIFGSMFLIVFMLIQKYSTKMLITYNNNLKNKGGK' A
#
# COMPACT_ATOMS: atom_id res chain seq x y z
N MET A 1 9.17 7.92 -30.56
CA MET A 1 8.46 7.89 -29.26
C MET A 1 9.46 7.46 -28.19
N LYS A 2 10.05 8.41 -27.45
CA LYS A 2 11.04 8.13 -26.39
C LYS A 2 10.33 8.00 -25.04
N THR A 3 9.74 6.85 -24.76
CA THR A 3 9.29 6.51 -23.40
C THR A 3 10.38 5.68 -22.72
N ASN A 4 11.50 6.33 -22.40
CA ASN A 4 12.60 5.76 -21.61
C ASN A 4 12.49 6.15 -20.13
N GLU A 5 11.27 6.35 -19.62
CA GLU A 5 11.07 6.53 -18.19
C GLU A 5 11.09 5.16 -17.51
N LYS A 6 12.25 4.84 -16.92
CA LYS A 6 12.37 3.70 -16.02
C LYS A 6 11.38 3.92 -14.87
N ILE A 7 10.35 3.07 -14.78
CA ILE A 7 9.47 3.02 -13.60
C ILE A 7 10.38 2.72 -12.39
N LYS A 8 10.67 3.73 -11.58
CA LYS A 8 11.50 3.63 -10.39
C LYS A 8 10.60 3.69 -9.17
N ILE A 9 10.18 2.52 -8.70
CA ILE A 9 9.33 2.40 -7.52
C ILE A 9 10.19 2.64 -6.29
N SER A 10 9.99 3.78 -5.61
CA SER A 10 10.72 4.09 -4.39
C SER A 10 10.17 3.29 -3.22
N GLN A 11 10.98 2.39 -2.67
CA GLN A 11 10.65 1.60 -1.48
C GLN A 11 10.40 2.50 -0.26
N LEU A 12 11.07 3.66 -0.19
CA LEU A 12 10.86 4.64 0.86
C LEU A 12 9.47 5.26 0.79
N GLN A 13 9.01 5.65 -0.41
CA GLN A 13 7.67 6.21 -0.60
C GLN A 13 6.57 5.21 -0.25
N ILE A 14 6.74 3.95 -0.67
CA ILE A 14 5.84 2.85 -0.32
C ILE A 14 5.78 2.66 1.20
N LYS A 15 6.93 2.66 1.87
CA LYS A 15 7.01 2.49 3.32
C LYS A 15 6.32 3.64 4.05
N LEU A 16 6.59 4.88 3.64
CA LEU A 16 5.95 6.08 4.19
C LEU A 16 4.42 6.04 4.01
N PHE A 17 3.96 5.68 2.81
CA PHE A 17 2.54 5.54 2.52
C PHE A 17 1.88 4.52 3.46
N ASN A 18 2.46 3.35 3.63
CA ASN A 18 1.93 2.32 4.53
C ASN A 18 1.87 2.77 5.99
N ILE A 19 2.89 3.51 6.46
CA ILE A 19 2.92 4.06 7.82
C ILE A 19 1.79 5.08 8.00
N LEU A 20 1.64 6.02 7.06
CA LEU A 20 0.57 7.02 7.12
C LEU A 20 -0.81 6.36 7.09
N LEU A 21 -1.01 5.38 6.21
CA LEU A 21 -2.26 4.65 6.10
C LEU A 21 -2.60 3.90 7.39
N MET A 22 -1.61 3.28 8.03
CA MET A 22 -1.76 2.60 9.32
C MET A 22 -2.16 3.59 10.42
N ILE A 23 -1.51 4.75 10.50
CA ILE A 23 -1.82 5.80 11.47
C ILE A 23 -3.26 6.29 11.30
N ILE A 24 -3.73 6.49 10.07
CA ILE A 24 -5.10 6.95 9.81
C ILE A 24 -6.12 5.91 10.27
N TRP A 25 -5.93 4.64 9.94
CA TRP A 25 -6.88 3.58 10.32
C TRP A 25 -6.91 3.33 11.83
N LEU A 26 -5.74 3.22 12.45
CA LEU A 26 -5.67 3.02 13.90
C LEU A 26 -6.11 4.27 14.66
N GLY A 27 -5.71 5.46 14.22
CA GLY A 27 -6.13 6.73 14.81
C GLY A 27 -7.65 6.92 14.75
N THR A 28 -8.27 6.60 13.61
CA THR A 28 -9.74 6.65 13.46
C THR A 28 -10.42 5.64 14.38
N GLY A 29 -9.89 4.42 14.47
CA GLY A 29 -10.40 3.38 15.35
C GLY A 29 -10.32 3.77 16.83
N ILE A 30 -9.17 4.27 17.28
CA ILE A 30 -8.93 4.72 18.66
C ILE A 30 -9.81 5.94 18.98
N TYR A 31 -9.88 6.93 18.10
CA TYR A 31 -10.74 8.10 18.29
C TYR A 31 -12.21 7.69 18.41
N THR A 32 -12.67 6.75 17.58
CA THR A 32 -14.04 6.26 17.63
C THR A 32 -14.33 5.47 18.90
N PHE A 33 -13.35 4.66 19.33
CA PHE A 33 -13.40 3.90 20.57
C PHE A 33 -13.55 4.81 21.80
N LEU A 34 -12.76 5.88 21.88
CA LEU A 34 -12.74 6.80 23.03
C LEU A 34 -13.92 7.77 23.05
N LYS A 35 -14.35 8.29 21.89
CA LYS A 35 -15.29 9.41 21.83
C LYS A 35 -16.74 9.02 21.59
N TYR A 36 -16.99 7.89 20.91
CA TYR A 36 -18.34 7.53 20.47
C TYR A 36 -18.84 6.24 21.10
N ASN A 37 -18.31 5.10 20.67
CA ASN A 37 -18.77 3.80 21.13
C ASN A 37 -17.65 2.77 21.01
N TYR A 38 -17.36 2.12 22.14
CA TYR A 38 -16.28 1.14 22.23
C TYR A 38 -16.48 -0.04 21.25
N LYS A 39 -17.71 -0.54 21.07
CA LYS A 39 -18.00 -1.66 20.14
C LYS A 39 -17.67 -1.28 18.70
N ILE A 40 -18.09 -0.08 18.30
CA ILE A 40 -17.86 0.44 16.95
C ILE A 40 -16.36 0.70 16.73
N GLY A 41 -15.68 1.30 17.70
CA GLY A 41 -14.23 1.52 17.65
C GLY A 41 -13.44 0.22 17.49
N ILE A 42 -13.77 -0.82 18.27
CA ILE A 42 -13.15 -2.15 18.13
C ILE A 42 -13.41 -2.73 16.74
N SER A 43 -14.64 -2.67 16.24
CA SER A 43 -14.97 -3.14 14.88
C SER A 43 -14.16 -2.41 13.80
N ILE A 44 -13.97 -1.10 13.93
CA ILE A 44 -13.14 -0.30 13.00
C ILE A 44 -11.66 -0.71 13.08
N ILE A 45 -11.12 -0.96 14.27
CA ILE A 45 -9.73 -1.40 14.45
C ILE A 45 -9.51 -2.77 13.79
N ILE A 46 -10.42 -3.72 14.01
CA ILE A 46 -10.34 -5.06 13.42
C ILE A 46 -10.43 -4.97 11.89
N PHE A 47 -11.43 -4.25 11.38
CA PHE A 47 -11.60 -4.06 9.94
C PHE A 47 -10.40 -3.35 9.31
N GLY A 48 -9.94 -2.25 9.91
CA GLY A 48 -8.78 -1.50 9.42
C GLY A 48 -7.51 -2.35 9.39
N SER A 49 -7.31 -3.19 10.40
CA SER A 49 -6.18 -4.13 10.44
C SER A 49 -6.24 -5.18 9.32
N MET A 50 -7.42 -5.78 9.09
CA MET A 50 -7.63 -6.71 7.98
C MET A 50 -7.43 -6.02 6.62
N PHE A 51 -7.99 -4.82 6.46
CA PHE A 51 -7.83 -4.00 5.25
C PHE A 51 -6.36 -3.72 4.95
N LEU A 52 -5.57 -3.31 5.96
CA LEU A 52 -4.14 -3.05 5.80
C LEU A 52 -3.38 -4.28 5.32
N ILE A 53 -3.68 -5.47 5.86
CA ILE A 53 -3.04 -6.72 5.44
C ILE A 53 -3.33 -6.99 3.96
N VAL A 54 -4.60 -6.97 3.57
CA VAL A 54 -5.02 -7.20 2.18
C VAL A 54 -4.39 -6.17 1.25
N PHE A 55 -4.41 -4.91 1.63
CA PHE A 55 -3.82 -3.83 0.87
C PHE A 55 -2.31 -4.02 0.65
N MET A 56 -1.57 -4.39 1.70
CA MET A 56 -0.12 -4.67 1.58
C MET A 56 0.17 -5.84 0.64
N LEU A 57 -0.66 -6.88 0.64
CA LEU A 57 -0.53 -8.01 -0.30
C LEU A 57 -0.73 -7.56 -1.75
N ILE A 58 -1.78 -6.78 -2.02
CA ILE A 58 -2.08 -6.23 -3.34
C ILE A 58 -0.95 -5.31 -3.81
N GLN A 59 -0.46 -4.44 -2.93
CA GLN A 59 0.64 -3.53 -3.24
C GLN A 59 1.93 -4.27 -3.56
N LYS A 60 2.26 -5.33 -2.80
CA LYS A 60 3.42 -6.20 -3.04
C LYS A 60 3.30 -6.90 -4.38
N TYR A 61 2.13 -7.47 -4.69
CA TYR A 61 1.86 -8.12 -5.97
C TYR A 61 2.03 -7.14 -7.14
N SER A 62 1.39 -5.97 -7.05
CA SER A 62 1.43 -4.94 -8.08
C SER A 62 2.85 -4.42 -8.32
N THR A 63 3.60 -4.18 -7.25
CA THR A 63 5.02 -3.78 -7.32
C THR A 63 5.87 -4.83 -8.01
N LYS A 64 5.69 -6.11 -7.66
CA LYS A 64 6.40 -7.22 -8.31
C LYS A 64 6.06 -7.30 -9.80
N MET A 65 4.78 -7.19 -10.16
CA MET A 65 4.33 -7.22 -11.54
C MET A 65 4.97 -6.10 -12.37
N LEU A 66 4.97 -4.87 -11.86
CA LEU A 66 5.60 -3.72 -12.53
C LEU A 66 7.12 -3.91 -12.73
N ILE A 67 7.83 -4.44 -11.73
CA ILE A 67 9.26 -4.74 -11.84
C ILE A 67 9.51 -5.81 -12.90
N THR A 68 8.74 -6.90 -12.88
CA THR A 68 8.86 -7.97 -13.87
C THR A 68 8.56 -7.47 -15.29
N TYR A 69 7.54 -6.64 -15.45
CA TYR A 69 7.21 -6.00 -16.73
C TYR A 69 8.37 -5.14 -17.24
N ASN A 70 8.94 -4.29 -16.39
CA ASN A 70 10.09 -3.44 -16.73
C ASN A 70 11.34 -4.28 -17.11
N ASN A 71 11.60 -5.39 -16.40
CA ASN A 71 12.71 -6.29 -16.72
C ASN A 71 12.50 -7.02 -18.05
N ASN A 72 11.27 -7.44 -18.35
CA ASN A 72 10.93 -8.09 -19.60
C ASN A 72 11.06 -7.14 -20.80
N LEU A 73 10.66 -5.88 -20.64
CA LEU A 73 10.86 -4.85 -21.68
C LEU A 73 12.34 -4.61 -21.97
N LYS A 74 13.20 -4.59 -20.93
CA LYS A 74 14.66 -4.48 -21.12
C LYS A 74 15.26 -5.68 -21.84
N ASN A 75 14.77 -6.89 -21.58
CA ASN A 75 15.32 -8.12 -22.15
C ASN A 75 14.76 -8.50 -23.54
N LYS A 76 13.60 -7.97 -23.95
CA LYS A 76 12.94 -8.37 -25.22
C LYS A 76 12.89 -7.29 -26.31
N GLY A 77 13.48 -6.10 -26.13
CA GLY A 77 13.36 -5.03 -27.13
C GLY A 77 14.27 -3.82 -26.98
N GLY A 78 15.45 -3.96 -26.36
CA GLY A 78 16.52 -2.96 -26.48
C GLY A 78 17.30 -3.12 -27.79
N LYS A 79 16.63 -2.96 -28.93
CA LYS A 79 17.26 -2.57 -30.20
C LYS A 79 16.65 -1.23 -30.61
#